data_AF-A0A537E7X6-F1
#
_entry.id   AF-A0A537E7X6-F1
#
_cell.length_a   1.000
_cell.length_b   1.000
_cell.length_c   1.000
_cell.angle_alpha   90.00
_cell.angle_beta   90.00
_cell.angle_gamma   90.00
#
_symmetry.space_group_name_H-M   'P 1'
#
loop_
_entity.id
_entity.type
_entity.pdbx_description
1 polymer ?
#
loop_
_entity_poly.entity_id
_entity_poly.type
_entity_poly.pdbx_seq_one_letter_code
_entity_poly.pdbx_strand_id
1 'polypeptide(L)'
;MARARRIRRADTNLLIAFAQFVIIVLLLSGVSADYQSNRYMQDWITQNAWPVGYLLNGYLASTLVGVAIGGGFLLLQRWRSTGNIERE
;
A
#
# COMPACT_ATOMS: atom_id res chain seq x y z
N MET A 1 14.18 13.74 -28.00
CA MET A 1 14.85 13.30 -26.75
C MET A 1 14.13 13.68 -25.43
N ALA A 2 13.31 14.75 -25.37
CA ALA A 2 12.65 15.17 -24.12
C ALA A 2 11.54 14.23 -23.59
N ARG A 3 10.89 13.45 -24.47
CA ARG A 3 9.77 12.53 -24.12
C ARG A 3 10.25 11.31 -23.32
N ALA A 4 11.38 10.72 -23.71
CA ALA A 4 11.96 9.54 -23.05
C ALA A 4 12.37 9.80 -21.59
N ARG A 5 12.88 11.00 -21.27
CA ARG A 5 13.22 11.38 -19.88
C ARG A 5 12.00 11.53 -18.98
N ARG A 6 10.85 11.96 -19.52
CA ARG A 6 9.60 12.09 -18.75
C ARG A 6 9.03 10.72 -18.39
N ILE A 7 9.09 9.77 -19.31
CA ILE A 7 8.58 8.40 -19.11
C ILE A 7 9.38 7.70 -18.01
N ARG A 8 10.73 7.71 -18.08
CA ARG A 8 11.58 7.12 -17.02
C ARG A 8 11.35 7.75 -15.64
N ARG A 9 11.15 9.07 -15.53
CA ARG A 9 10.87 9.74 -14.24
C ARG A 9 9.51 9.36 -13.67
N ALA A 10 8.50 9.21 -14.53
CA ALA A 10 7.16 8.80 -14.10
C ALA A 10 7.16 7.37 -13.55
N ASP A 11 7.90 6.45 -14.16
CA ASP A 11 8.02 5.06 -13.69
C ASP A 11 8.72 4.99 -12.33
N THR A 12 9.79 5.77 -12.11
CA THR A 12 10.47 5.82 -10.79
C THR A 12 9.58 6.40 -9.70
N ASN A 13 8.87 7.51 -9.98
CA ASN A 13 7.94 8.10 -9.02
C ASN A 13 6.81 7.13 -8.66
N LEU A 14 6.31 6.37 -9.64
CA LEU A 14 5.27 5.38 -9.40
C LEU A 14 5.77 4.21 -8.54
N LEU A 15 6.99 3.73 -8.76
CA LEU A 15 7.60 2.69 -7.92
C LEU A 15 7.80 3.18 -6.48
N ILE A 16 8.27 4.42 -6.29
CA ILE A 16 8.45 5.01 -4.95
C ILE A 16 7.10 5.17 -4.25
N ALA A 17 6.10 5.73 -4.94
CA ALA A 17 4.75 5.89 -4.39
C ALA A 17 4.11 4.55 -4.03
N PHE A 18 4.32 3.52 -4.86
CA PHE A 18 3.85 2.18 -4.58
C PHE A 18 4.55 1.54 -3.38
N ALA A 19 5.86 1.71 -3.25
CA ALA A 19 6.61 1.25 -2.07
C ALA A 19 6.10 1.94 -0.80
N GLN A 20 5.87 3.25 -0.84
CA GLN A 20 5.28 4.00 0.27
C GLN A 20 3.89 3.47 0.64
N PHE A 21 3.05 3.20 -0.37
CA PHE A 21 1.74 2.59 -0.16
C PHE A 21 1.86 1.23 0.57
N VAL A 22 2.75 0.34 0.12
CA VAL A 22 2.98 -0.96 0.78
C VAL A 22 3.39 -0.79 2.24
N ILE A 23 4.31 0.13 2.53
CA ILE A 23 4.76 0.41 3.90
C ILE A 23 3.59 0.87 4.78
N ILE A 24 2.76 1.79 4.28
CA ILE A 24 1.58 2.28 5.00
C ILE A 24 0.60 1.15 5.29
N VAL A 25 0.37 0.25 4.32
CA VAL A 25 -0.52 -0.91 4.50
C VAL A 25 0.00 -1.87 5.57
N LEU A 26 1.31 -2.13 5.60
CA LEU A 26 1.92 -2.97 6.64
C LEU A 26 1.79 -2.35 8.03
N LEU A 27 2.07 -1.05 8.16
CA LEU A 27 1.91 -0.31 9.41
C LEU A 27 0.45 -0.33 9.88
N LEU A 28 -0.50 -0.06 8.97
CA LEU A 28 -1.93 -0.11 9.28
C LEU A 28 -2.36 -1.50 9.73
N SER A 29 -1.86 -2.56 9.08
CA SER A 29 -2.13 -3.94 9.48
C SER A 29 -1.59 -4.25 10.87
N GLY A 30 -0.39 -3.77 11.20
CA GLY A 30 0.20 -3.91 12.54
C GLY A 30 -0.65 -3.21 13.60
N VAL A 31 -0.98 -1.94 13.39
CA VAL A 31 -1.81 -1.16 14.33
C VAL A 31 -3.22 -1.78 14.47
N SER A 32 -3.78 -2.31 13.39
CA SER A 32 -5.08 -3.02 13.44
C SER A 32 -5.01 -4.29 14.27
N ALA A 33 -3.90 -5.04 14.19
CA ALA A 33 -3.68 -6.23 15.02
C ALA A 33 -3.52 -5.85 16.51
N ASP A 34 -2.73 -4.81 16.79
CA ASP A 34 -2.57 -4.29 18.16
C ASP A 34 -3.91 -3.79 18.73
N TYR A 35 -4.72 -3.11 17.90
CA TYR A 35 -6.07 -2.69 18.26
C TYR A 35 -6.96 -3.86 18.65
N GLN A 36 -6.98 -4.92 17.85
CA GLN A 36 -7.79 -6.10 18.15
C GLN A 36 -7.31 -6.85 19.40
N SER A 37 -6.00 -6.82 19.68
CA SER A 37 -5.43 -7.47 20.87
C SER A 37 -5.55 -6.65 22.16
N ASN A 38 -5.76 -5.33 22.08
CA ASN A 38 -5.72 -4.45 23.25
C ASN A 38 -7.09 -3.81 23.57
N ARG A 39 -7.75 -4.31 24.61
CA ARG A 39 -9.04 -3.77 25.08
C ARG A 39 -8.96 -2.31 25.50
N TYR A 40 -7.88 -1.87 26.15
CA TYR A 40 -7.74 -0.47 26.54
C TYR A 40 -7.77 0.45 25.31
N MET A 41 -7.14 0.04 24.22
CA MET A 41 -7.12 0.80 22.97
C MET A 41 -8.50 0.84 22.30
N GLN A 42 -9.24 -0.28 22.34
CA GLN A 42 -10.63 -0.36 21.88
C GLN A 42 -11.54 0.59 22.66
N ASP A 43 -11.47 0.55 23.99
CA ASP A 43 -12.31 1.38 24.85
C ASP A 43 -11.99 2.87 24.66
N TRP A 44 -10.71 3.24 24.61
CA TRP A 44 -10.30 4.62 24.38
C TRP A 44 -10.74 5.13 23.02
N ILE A 45 -10.56 4.35 21.95
CA ILE A 45 -10.96 4.74 20.59
C ILE A 45 -12.47 4.87 20.48
N THR A 46 -13.23 3.95 21.09
CA THR A 46 -14.70 4.01 21.07
C THR A 46 -15.21 5.30 21.72
N GLN A 47 -14.51 5.80 22.75
CA GLN A 47 -14.88 7.01 23.49
C GLN A 47 -14.37 8.31 22.86
N ASN A 48 -13.16 8.31 22.27
CA ASN A 48 -12.47 9.53 21.85
C ASN A 48 -12.35 9.69 20.33
N ALA A 49 -12.35 8.58 19.58
CA ALA A 49 -12.00 8.56 18.16
C ALA A 49 -12.79 7.47 17.40
N TRP A 50 -14.10 7.40 17.62
CA TRP A 50 -14.94 6.34 17.06
C TRP A 50 -14.77 6.09 15.55
N PRO A 51 -14.53 7.10 14.66
CA PRO A 51 -14.35 6.83 13.24
C PRO A 51 -13.07 6.02 12.96
N VAL A 52 -12.05 6.16 13.81
CA VAL A 52 -10.77 5.44 13.68
C VAL A 52 -10.95 3.96 13.98
N GLY A 53 -11.89 3.60 14.86
CA GLY A 53 -12.23 2.20 15.14
C GLY A 53 -12.69 1.44 13.90
N TYR A 54 -13.34 2.10 12.94
CA TYR A 54 -13.73 1.48 11.67
C TYR A 54 -12.51 1.16 10.79
N LEU A 55 -11.51 2.05 10.76
CA LEU A 55 -10.28 1.86 9.98
C LEU A 55 -9.42 0.72 10.55
N LEU A 56 -9.40 0.59 11.87
CA LEU A 56 -8.61 -0.41 12.59
C LEU A 56 -9.33 -1.74 12.82
N ASN A 57 -10.59 -1.86 12.39
CA ASN A 57 -11.38 -3.09 12.55
C ASN A 57 -10.80 -4.29 11.78
N GLY A 58 -9.83 -4.06 10.89
CA GLY A 58 -9.10 -5.09 10.15
C GLY A 58 -9.58 -5.26 8.70
N TYR A 59 -10.86 -5.02 8.41
CA TYR A 59 -11.40 -5.10 7.04
C TYR A 59 -10.66 -4.21 6.04
N LEU A 60 -10.37 -2.97 6.44
CA LEU A 60 -9.64 -2.03 5.59
C LEU A 60 -8.21 -2.52 5.33
N ALA A 61 -7.50 -2.94 6.40
CA ALA A 61 -6.16 -3.48 6.29
C ALA A 61 -6.11 -4.69 5.35
N SER A 62 -7.01 -5.67 5.53
CA SER A 62 -7.07 -6.86 4.67
C SER A 62 -7.36 -6.52 3.20
N THR A 63 -8.28 -5.57 2.95
CA THR A 63 -8.60 -5.13 1.59
C THR A 63 -7.37 -4.47 0.94
N LEU A 64 -6.70 -3.58 1.66
CA LEU A 64 -5.52 -2.88 1.16
C LEU A 64 -4.32 -3.82 0.95
N VAL A 65 -4.17 -4.85 1.79
CA VAL A 65 -3.18 -5.92 1.56
C VAL A 65 -3.47 -6.65 0.25
N GLY A 66 -4.73 -6.98 -0.04
CA GLY A 66 -5.12 -7.57 -1.32
C GLY A 66 -4.78 -6.66 -2.51
N VAL A 67 -5.08 -5.36 -2.40
CA VAL A 67 -4.72 -4.35 -3.42
C VAL A 67 -3.20 -4.24 -3.59
N ALA A 68 -2.43 -4.28 -2.50
CA ALA A 68 -0.97 -4.24 -2.55
C ALA A 68 -0.40 -5.46 -3.27
N ILE A 69 -0.94 -6.66 -3.03
CA ILE A 69 -0.51 -7.88 -3.73
C ILE A 69 -0.85 -7.78 -5.23
N GLY A 70 -2.10 -7.45 -5.56
CA GLY A 70 -2.54 -7.33 -6.95
C GLY A 70 -1.80 -6.24 -7.73
N GLY A 71 -1.67 -5.06 -7.13
CA GLY A 71 -0.92 -3.93 -7.71
C GLY A 71 0.56 -4.25 -7.88
N GLY A 72 1.16 -4.97 -6.93
CA GLY A 72 2.55 -5.39 -7.00
C GLY A 72 2.78 -6.37 -8.15
N PHE A 73 1.87 -7.32 -8.34
CA PHE A 73 1.91 -8.25 -9.48
C PHE A 73 1.85 -7.51 -10.82
N LEU A 74 0.92 -6.56 -10.98
CA LEU A 74 0.81 -5.76 -12.21
C LEU A 74 2.05 -4.89 -12.44
N LEU A 75 2.62 -4.32 -11.38
CA LEU A 75 3.86 -3.54 -11.46
C LEU A 75 5.04 -4.37 -11.91
N LEU A 76 5.19 -5.57 -11.36
CA LEU A 76 6.22 -6.53 -11.77
C LEU A 76 6.05 -6.96 -13.24
N GLN A 77 4.82 -7.23 -13.68
CA GLN A 77 4.54 -7.54 -15.08
C GLN A 77 4.92 -6.40 -16.01
N ARG A 78 4.55 -5.15 -15.68
CA ARG A 78 4.91 -3.96 -16.45
C ARG A 78 6.42 -3.80 -16.55
N TRP A 79 7.14 -3.94 -15.43
CA TRP A 79 8.59 -3.79 -15.41
C TRP A 79 9.30 -4.86 -16.24
N ARG A 80 8.85 -6.12 -16.16
CA ARG A 80 9.37 -7.22 -16.98
C ARG A 80 9.10 -7.01 -18.47
N SER A 81 7.91 -6.53 -18.83
CA SER A 81 7.55 -6.24 -20.23
C SER A 81 8.46 -5.16 -20.83
N THR A 82 8.69 -4.05 -20.12
CA THR A 82 9.59 -2.99 -20.59
C THR A 82 11.03 -3.49 -20.76
N GLY A 83 11.52 -4.34 -19.85
CA GLY A 83 12.87 -4.91 -19.93
C GLY A 83 13.08 -5.90 -21.08
N ASN A 84 12.02 -6.53 -21.59
CA ASN A 84 12.10 -7.43 -22.75
C ASN A 84 12.18 -6.64 -24.07
N ILE A 85 11.49 -5.51 -24.17
CA ILE A 85 11.48 -4.65 -25.37
C ILE A 85 12.85 -4.01 -25.62
N GLU A 86 13.64 -3.72 -24.58
CA GLU A 86 15.01 -3.19 -24.73
C GLU A 86 16.04 -4.25 -25.19
N ARG A 87 15.67 -5.55 -25.28
CA ARG A 87 16.57 -6.65 -25.64
C ARG A 87 16.40 -7.20 -27.07
N GLU A 88 15.36 -6.79 -27.78
CA GLU A 88 15.12 -7.10 -29.21
C GLU A 88 15.61 -5.96 -30.11
#